data_AF-A0A1E4ENR0-F1
#
_entry.id   AF-A0A1E4ENR0-F1
#
_cell.length_a   1.000
_cell.length_b   1.000
_cell.length_c   1.000
_cell.angle_alpha   90.00
_cell.angle_beta   90.00
_cell.angle_gamma   90.00
#
_symmetry.space_group_name_H-M   'P 1'
#
loop_
_entity.id
_entity.type
_entity.pdbx_description
1 polymer ?
#
loop_
_entity_poly.entity_id
_entity_poly.type
_entity_poly.pdbx_seq_one_letter_code
_entity_poly.pdbx_strand_id
1 'polypeptide(L)'
;MKFRFLLVLAALALWCWTHPPVLQVWSDRLGPTELAFLRSHGGRVQLTEHGFRIAADRGGVQALASYCAHLQLCREAAQRNLANSKTLNTVDGTPYRRQLVTVSPEGRSLLQEDNGDFNWVYDPTHPNAVQDGSHKGYVAMPNVNEEAERATIGSLNECLPRFRRALEELSQMVDPHHRMPLDPLVEEPGPSASSRPDAPSPDRC
;
A
#
# COMPACT_ATOMS: atom_id res chain seq x y z
N MET A 1 38.75 11.27 -39.52
CA MET A 1 37.31 11.56 -39.26
C MET A 1 36.61 10.50 -38.40
N LYS A 2 36.80 9.20 -38.60
CA LYS A 2 36.10 8.14 -37.84
C LYS A 2 36.34 8.14 -36.31
N PHE A 3 37.55 8.45 -35.84
CA PHE A 3 37.91 8.41 -34.41
C PHE A 3 37.25 9.51 -33.57
N ARG A 4 37.14 10.73 -34.10
CA ARG A 4 36.43 11.84 -33.45
C ARG A 4 34.93 11.58 -33.36
N PHE A 5 34.35 10.93 -34.37
CA PHE A 5 32.93 10.55 -34.37
C PHE A 5 32.63 9.48 -33.32
N LEU A 6 33.52 8.51 -33.12
CA LEU A 6 33.38 7.47 -32.11
C LEU A 6 33.47 8.03 -30.68
N LEU A 7 34.38 8.98 -30.43
CA LEU A 7 34.48 9.67 -29.14
C LEU A 7 33.24 10.48 -28.80
N VAL A 8 32.63 11.16 -29.78
CA VAL A 8 31.39 11.92 -29.58
C VAL A 8 30.23 10.98 -29.25
N LEU A 9 30.07 9.86 -29.98
CA LEU A 9 29.03 8.87 -29.69
C LEU A 9 29.21 8.20 -28.32
N ALA A 10 30.45 7.87 -27.95
CA ALA A 10 30.75 7.31 -26.63
C ALA A 10 30.45 8.30 -25.50
N ALA A 11 30.78 9.59 -25.67
CA ALA A 11 30.46 10.64 -24.71
C ALA A 11 28.95 10.89 -24.59
N LEU A 12 28.20 10.84 -25.70
CA LEU A 12 26.75 11.01 -25.73
C LEU A 12 26.03 9.81 -25.08
N ALA A 13 26.50 8.59 -25.36
CA ALA A 13 26.01 7.38 -24.71
C ALA A 13 26.29 7.41 -23.20
N LEU A 14 27.49 7.85 -22.79
CA LEU A 14 27.84 8.02 -21.37
C LEU A 14 26.96 9.09 -20.71
N TRP A 15 26.71 10.22 -21.39
CA TRP A 15 25.83 11.29 -20.90
C TRP A 15 24.40 10.79 -20.68
N CYS A 16 23.79 10.14 -21.69
CA CYS A 16 22.45 9.55 -21.58
C CYS A 16 22.38 8.48 -20.48
N TRP A 17 23.45 7.71 -20.28
CA TRP A 17 23.51 6.73 -19.19
C TRP A 17 23.56 7.41 -17.81
N THR A 18 24.28 8.54 -17.69
CA THR A 18 24.34 9.30 -16.43
C THR A 18 23.09 10.14 -16.15
N HIS A 19 22.31 10.52 -17.17
CA HIS A 19 21.17 11.42 -17.06
C HIS A 19 19.96 10.80 -17.77
N PRO A 20 19.25 9.85 -17.13
CA PRO A 20 18.07 9.26 -17.73
C PRO A 20 16.99 10.33 -17.93
N PRO A 21 16.05 10.10 -18.87
CA PRO A 21 14.86 10.93 -18.95
C PRO A 21 14.10 10.88 -17.63
N VAL A 22 13.32 11.92 -17.34
CA VAL A 22 12.52 12.01 -16.12
C VAL A 22 11.05 12.07 -16.47
N LEU A 23 10.21 11.36 -15.72
CA LEU A 23 8.76 11.46 -15.80
C LEU A 23 8.27 12.42 -14.73
N GLN A 24 7.44 13.39 -15.11
CA GLN A 24 6.69 14.22 -14.17
C GLN A 24 5.43 13.47 -13.73
N VAL A 25 5.40 13.04 -12.48
CA VAL A 25 4.21 12.50 -11.86
C VAL A 25 3.53 13.64 -11.14
N TRP A 26 2.34 13.98 -11.61
CA TRP A 26 1.48 14.90 -10.91
C TRP A 26 0.88 14.15 -9.72
N SER A 27 0.85 14.75 -8.54
CA SER A 27 0.16 14.19 -7.37
C SER A 27 -0.04 15.30 -6.35
N ASP A 28 -0.85 15.04 -5.33
CA ASP A 28 -0.77 15.82 -4.11
C ASP A 28 0.64 15.68 -3.51
N ARG A 29 1.01 16.63 -2.63
CA ARG A 29 2.38 16.76 -2.13
C ARG A 29 2.80 15.46 -1.42
N LEU A 30 3.78 14.74 -1.99
CA LEU A 30 4.40 13.57 -1.34
C LEU A 30 4.99 14.01 0.00
N GLY A 31 4.64 13.30 1.07
CA GLY A 31 5.24 13.50 2.37
C GLY A 31 6.66 12.93 2.45
N PRO A 32 7.36 13.18 3.56
CA PRO A 32 8.70 12.64 3.79
C PRO A 32 8.75 11.10 3.77
N THR A 33 7.70 10.44 4.25
CA THR A 33 7.61 8.98 4.35
C THR A 33 7.48 8.33 2.98
N GLU A 34 6.61 8.85 2.12
CA GLU A 34 6.41 8.33 0.77
C GLU A 34 7.66 8.59 -0.10
N LEU A 35 8.33 9.73 0.10
CA LEU A 35 9.60 10.01 -0.57
C LEU A 35 10.70 9.03 -0.13
N ALA A 36 10.79 8.73 1.17
CA ALA A 36 11.71 7.73 1.69
C ALA A 36 11.40 6.33 1.12
N PHE A 37 10.12 5.97 1.03
CA PHE A 37 9.67 4.72 0.41
C PHE A 37 10.09 4.60 -1.05
N LEU A 38 9.86 5.64 -1.87
CA LEU A 38 10.27 5.59 -3.28
C LEU A 38 11.80 5.45 -3.42
N ARG A 39 12.55 6.14 -2.56
CA ARG A 39 14.02 6.08 -2.56
C ARG A 39 14.57 4.74 -2.07
N SER A 40 13.94 4.09 -1.09
CA SER A 40 14.35 2.77 -0.61
C SER A 40 14.23 1.69 -1.69
N HIS A 41 13.38 1.91 -2.69
CA HIS A 41 13.21 1.03 -3.86
C HIS A 41 14.03 1.48 -5.08
N GLY A 42 15.02 2.36 -4.90
CA GLY A 42 15.91 2.81 -5.96
C GLY A 42 15.37 3.98 -6.80
N GLY A 43 14.22 4.55 -6.42
CA GLY A 43 13.62 5.69 -7.10
C GLY A 43 14.45 6.96 -6.92
N ARG A 44 14.99 7.50 -8.02
CA ARG A 44 15.59 8.84 -8.02
C ARG A 44 14.49 9.89 -8.18
N VAL A 45 14.04 10.41 -7.04
CA VAL A 45 12.88 11.31 -6.94
C VAL A 45 13.28 12.73 -6.53
N GLN A 46 12.75 13.71 -7.27
CA GLN A 46 12.83 15.15 -6.98
C GLN A 46 11.43 15.73 -6.81
N LEU A 47 11.15 16.39 -5.69
CA LEU A 47 9.85 17.02 -5.45
C LEU A 47 9.68 18.26 -6.35
N THR A 48 8.44 18.51 -6.76
CA THR A 48 8.03 19.71 -7.50
C THR A 48 6.85 20.39 -6.80
N GLU A 49 6.42 21.56 -7.29
CA GLU A 49 5.25 22.26 -6.75
C GLU A 49 3.96 21.43 -6.84
N HIS A 50 3.85 20.56 -7.85
CA HIS A 50 2.63 19.80 -8.17
C HIS A 50 2.85 18.28 -8.23
N GLY A 51 3.76 17.76 -7.40
CA GLY A 51 4.05 16.33 -7.30
C GLY A 51 5.54 16.08 -7.27
N PHE A 52 6.03 15.26 -8.21
CA PHE A 52 7.44 14.88 -8.25
C PHE A 52 7.90 14.45 -9.65
N ARG A 53 9.21 14.47 -9.84
CA ARG A 53 9.90 13.87 -10.98
C ARG A 53 10.59 12.61 -10.54
N ILE A 54 10.50 11.58 -11.36
CA ILE A 54 11.21 10.31 -11.15
C ILE A 54 12.03 9.95 -12.38
N ALA A 55 13.24 9.45 -12.17
CA ALA A 55 14.07 8.95 -13.26
C ALA A 55 13.42 7.77 -13.96
N ALA A 56 13.40 7.80 -15.29
CA ALA A 56 13.06 6.66 -16.14
C ALA A 56 14.26 5.74 -16.24
N ASP A 57 14.44 4.95 -15.19
CA ASP A 57 15.36 3.82 -15.11
C ASP A 57 14.68 2.65 -14.39
N ARG A 58 15.40 1.52 -14.25
CA ARG A 58 14.89 0.34 -13.55
C ARG A 58 14.51 0.64 -12.09
N GLY A 59 15.24 1.52 -11.41
CA GLY A 59 14.95 1.91 -10.03
C GLY A 59 13.68 2.75 -9.91
N GLY A 60 13.42 3.65 -10.86
CA GLY A 60 12.18 4.41 -10.93
C GLY A 60 10.95 3.52 -11.16
N VAL A 61 11.05 2.57 -12.09
CA VAL A 61 9.98 1.60 -12.35
C VAL A 61 9.73 0.72 -11.13
N GLN A 62 10.79 0.18 -10.51
CA GLN A 62 10.67 -0.60 -9.28
C GLN A 62 10.01 0.21 -8.15
N ALA A 63 10.42 1.46 -7.96
CA ALA A 63 9.87 2.32 -6.92
C ALA A 63 8.37 2.61 -7.11
N LEU A 64 7.94 2.95 -8.33
CA LEU A 64 6.51 3.15 -8.61
C LEU A 64 5.71 1.84 -8.50
N ALA A 65 6.27 0.72 -8.95
CA ALA A 65 5.64 -0.59 -8.84
C ALA A 65 5.42 -0.98 -7.38
N SER A 66 6.46 -0.87 -6.55
CA SER A 66 6.37 -1.12 -5.11
C SER A 66 5.41 -0.15 -4.41
N TYR A 67 5.34 1.10 -4.85
CA TYR A 67 4.40 2.06 -4.28
C TYR A 67 2.94 1.77 -4.68
N CYS A 68 2.70 1.35 -5.92
CA CYS A 68 1.37 0.86 -6.33
C CYS A 68 0.94 -0.35 -5.49
N ALA A 69 1.85 -1.30 -5.26
CA ALA A 69 1.60 -2.46 -4.41
C ALA A 69 1.32 -2.06 -2.95
N HIS A 70 2.05 -1.06 -2.42
CA HIS A 70 1.77 -0.49 -1.10
C HIS A 70 0.35 0.09 -1.02
N LEU A 71 -0.05 0.92 -1.99
CA LEU A 71 -1.39 1.51 -2.04
C LEU A 71 -2.49 0.45 -2.19
N GLN A 72 -2.24 -0.61 -2.97
CA GLN A 72 -3.16 -1.75 -3.10
C GLN A 72 -3.34 -2.46 -1.76
N LEU A 73 -2.25 -2.78 -1.06
CA LEU A 73 -2.29 -3.43 0.24
C LEU A 73 -3.01 -2.56 1.30
N CYS A 74 -2.77 -1.25 1.31
CA CYS A 74 -3.49 -0.31 2.16
C CYS A 74 -5.01 -0.35 1.90
N ARG A 75 -5.40 -0.44 0.62
CA ARG A 75 -6.81 -0.49 0.24
C ARG A 75 -7.46 -1.81 0.67
N GLU A 76 -6.78 -2.92 0.46
CA GLU A 76 -7.24 -4.25 0.89
C GLU A 76 -7.39 -4.33 2.41
N ALA A 77 -6.44 -3.80 3.17
CA ALA A 77 -6.52 -3.73 4.63
C ALA A 77 -7.75 -2.92 5.07
N ALA A 78 -7.98 -1.75 4.48
CA ALA A 78 -9.13 -0.91 4.81
C ALA A 78 -10.47 -1.59 4.45
N GLN A 79 -10.54 -2.26 3.29
CA GLN A 79 -11.71 -3.04 2.90
C GLN A 79 -11.98 -4.19 3.86
N ARG A 80 -10.94 -4.91 4.30
CA ARG A 80 -11.05 -5.99 5.27
C ARG A 80 -11.50 -5.47 6.64
N ASN A 81 -10.97 -4.33 7.07
CA ASN A 81 -11.39 -3.67 8.32
C ASN A 81 -12.86 -3.31 8.28
N LEU A 82 -13.31 -2.66 7.20
CA LEU A 82 -14.71 -2.27 7.05
C LEU A 82 -15.64 -3.48 7.05
N ALA A 83 -15.29 -4.55 6.33
CA ALA A 83 -16.07 -5.78 6.27
C ALA A 83 -16.21 -6.49 7.63
N ASN A 84 -15.20 -6.36 8.50
CA ASN A 84 -15.16 -7.02 9.82
C ASN A 84 -15.41 -6.06 10.99
N SER A 85 -15.88 -4.84 10.72
CA SER A 85 -16.13 -3.81 11.74
C SER A 85 -17.10 -4.22 12.86
N LYS A 86 -17.90 -5.27 12.63
CA LYS A 86 -18.90 -5.81 13.57
C LYS A 86 -18.63 -7.26 13.98
N THR A 87 -17.46 -7.81 13.63
CA THR A 87 -17.12 -9.20 13.91
C THR A 87 -16.66 -9.34 15.37
N LEU A 88 -17.51 -9.93 16.21
CA LEU A 88 -17.23 -10.12 17.65
C LEU A 88 -16.49 -11.40 17.98
N ASN A 89 -16.56 -12.39 17.10
CA ASN A 89 -15.97 -13.71 17.30
C ASN A 89 -15.25 -14.10 16.01
N THR A 90 -13.93 -13.95 16.01
CA THR A 90 -13.05 -14.57 15.01
C THR A 90 -12.92 -16.07 15.27
N VAL A 91 -12.17 -16.79 14.42
CA VAL A 91 -11.80 -18.20 14.66
C VAL A 91 -11.17 -18.42 16.05
N ASP A 92 -10.44 -17.42 16.56
CA ASP A 92 -9.79 -17.46 17.86
C ASP A 92 -10.71 -17.06 19.03
N GLY A 93 -11.98 -16.73 18.74
CA GLY A 93 -12.99 -16.37 19.74
C GLY A 93 -12.86 -14.95 20.30
N THR A 94 -12.09 -14.08 19.64
CA THR A 94 -11.92 -12.68 20.02
C THR A 94 -12.57 -11.74 18.99
N PRO A 95 -12.90 -10.49 19.34
CA PRO A 95 -13.32 -9.50 18.36
C PRO A 95 -12.23 -9.23 17.33
N TYR A 96 -12.63 -8.90 16.10
CA TYR A 96 -11.69 -8.55 15.03
C TYR A 96 -10.80 -7.37 15.44
N ARG A 97 -9.51 -7.48 15.16
CA ARG A 97 -8.55 -6.38 15.31
C ARG A 97 -8.31 -5.71 13.98
N ARG A 98 -8.46 -4.39 13.96
CA ARG A 98 -8.15 -3.54 12.81
C ARG A 98 -6.73 -3.82 12.33
N GLN A 99 -6.56 -3.91 11.02
CA GLN A 99 -5.26 -4.10 10.39
C GLN A 99 -4.75 -2.78 9.82
N LEU A 100 -3.47 -2.53 10.00
CA LEU A 100 -2.74 -1.36 9.52
C LEU A 100 -1.58 -1.80 8.63
N VAL A 101 -1.28 -0.99 7.62
CA VAL A 101 -0.08 -1.17 6.79
C VAL A 101 0.99 -0.21 7.28
N THR A 102 2.12 -0.76 7.71
CA THR A 102 3.30 0.02 8.11
C THR A 102 4.43 -0.19 7.11
N VAL A 103 5.33 0.79 7.01
CA VAL A 103 6.53 0.69 6.18
C VAL A 103 7.73 0.41 7.08
N SER A 104 8.38 -0.73 6.86
CA SER A 104 9.62 -1.11 7.54
C SER A 104 10.79 -0.21 7.12
N PRO A 105 11.89 -0.15 7.91
CA PRO A 105 13.10 0.56 7.53
C PRO A 105 13.70 0.10 6.18
N GLU A 106 13.47 -1.17 5.81
CA GLU A 106 13.89 -1.75 4.52
C GLU A 106 12.96 -1.37 3.36
N GLY A 107 11.94 -0.54 3.60
CA GLY A 107 10.97 -0.11 2.60
C GLY A 107 9.83 -1.11 2.34
N ARG A 108 9.76 -2.23 3.06
CA ARG A 108 8.68 -3.21 2.84
C ARG A 108 7.40 -2.76 3.54
N SER A 109 6.27 -2.93 2.85
CA SER A 109 4.94 -2.77 3.45
C SER A 109 4.60 -4.02 4.27
N LEU A 110 4.23 -3.82 5.53
CA LEU A 110 3.90 -4.88 6.48
C LEU A 110 2.47 -4.69 6.98
N LEU A 111 1.67 -5.74 6.90
CA LEU A 111 0.34 -5.78 7.50
C LEU A 111 0.47 -6.16 8.98
N GLN A 112 -0.07 -5.35 9.87
CA GLN A 112 0.02 -5.52 11.32
C GLN A 112 -1.34 -5.26 11.97
N GLU A 113 -1.63 -5.94 13.09
CA GLU A 113 -2.80 -5.62 13.89
C GLU A 113 -2.60 -4.33 14.67
N ASP A 114 -3.67 -3.55 14.78
CA ASP A 114 -3.77 -2.40 15.65
C ASP A 114 -3.93 -2.90 17.10
N ASN A 115 -2.85 -2.77 17.87
CA ASN A 115 -2.80 -3.13 19.28
C ASN A 115 -3.57 -2.16 20.19
N GLY A 116 -4.29 -1.17 19.62
CA GLY A 116 -5.24 -0.36 20.36
C GLY A 116 -6.30 -1.20 21.08
N ASP A 117 -6.85 -0.62 22.13
CA ASP A 117 -7.95 -1.24 22.88
C ASP A 117 -9.20 -1.40 22.01
N PHE A 118 -10.05 -2.35 22.38
CA PHE A 118 -11.34 -2.55 21.73
C PHE A 118 -12.29 -1.38 22.01
N ASN A 119 -13.29 -1.25 21.15
CA ASN A 119 -14.38 -0.31 21.36
C ASN A 119 -15.38 -0.94 22.34
N TRP A 120 -15.28 -0.60 23.62
CA TRP A 120 -16.17 -1.14 24.65
C TRP A 120 -17.56 -0.48 24.62
N VAL A 121 -18.60 -1.27 24.38
CA VAL A 121 -20.00 -0.81 24.34
C VAL A 121 -20.78 -1.44 25.48
N TYR A 122 -21.43 -0.63 26.31
CA TYR A 122 -22.27 -1.14 27.40
C TYR A 122 -23.59 -1.69 26.84
N ASP A 123 -23.75 -3.01 26.91
CA ASP A 123 -24.99 -3.72 26.60
C ASP A 123 -25.01 -5.02 27.43
N PRO A 124 -25.52 -4.97 28.67
CA PRO A 124 -25.52 -6.13 29.56
C PRO A 124 -26.49 -7.24 29.10
N THR A 125 -27.35 -6.97 28.13
CA THR A 125 -28.28 -7.96 27.58
C THR A 125 -27.70 -8.73 26.40
N HIS A 126 -26.55 -8.30 25.88
CA HIS A 126 -25.88 -8.93 24.76
C HIS A 126 -25.28 -10.30 25.13
N PRO A 127 -25.38 -11.33 24.28
CA PRO A 127 -24.84 -12.67 24.57
C PRO A 127 -23.31 -12.67 24.81
N ASN A 128 -22.57 -11.81 24.10
CA ASN A 128 -21.12 -11.63 24.27
C ASN A 128 -20.74 -10.58 25.33
N ALA A 129 -21.68 -10.14 26.17
CA ALA A 129 -21.35 -9.21 27.26
C ALA A 129 -20.48 -9.91 28.30
N VAL A 130 -19.42 -9.22 28.73
CA VAL A 130 -18.52 -9.71 29.78
C VAL A 130 -19.31 -9.86 31.09
N GLN A 131 -19.20 -11.02 31.73
CA GLN A 131 -20.02 -11.38 32.89
C GLN A 131 -19.41 -10.94 34.24
N ASP A 132 -18.10 -10.70 34.27
CA ASP A 132 -17.35 -10.40 35.49
C ASP A 132 -16.14 -9.50 35.23
N GLY A 133 -15.57 -8.90 36.28
CA GLY A 133 -14.42 -8.01 36.22
C GLY A 133 -14.78 -6.56 35.84
N SER A 134 -13.77 -5.79 35.42
CA SER A 134 -13.89 -4.34 35.18
C SER A 134 -14.84 -3.98 34.03
N HIS A 135 -15.00 -4.86 33.04
CA HIS A 135 -15.86 -4.65 31.88
C HIS A 135 -17.21 -5.36 31.98
N LYS A 136 -17.67 -5.71 33.19
CA LYS A 136 -18.96 -6.39 33.37
C LYS A 136 -20.12 -5.61 32.71
N GLY A 137 -20.89 -6.28 31.86
CA GLY A 137 -21.99 -5.71 31.10
C GLY A 137 -21.57 -4.99 29.81
N TYR A 138 -20.27 -4.99 29.47
CA TYR A 138 -19.76 -4.42 28.21
C TYR A 138 -19.48 -5.52 27.18
N VAL A 139 -19.60 -5.15 25.92
CA VAL A 139 -19.22 -5.92 24.74
C VAL A 139 -17.98 -5.30 24.13
N ALA A 140 -16.98 -6.13 23.84
CA ALA A 140 -15.79 -5.70 23.12
C ALA A 140 -16.06 -5.66 21.61
N MET A 141 -16.25 -4.46 21.03
CA MET A 141 -16.38 -4.28 19.59
C MET A 141 -14.99 -4.13 18.94
N PRO A 142 -14.82 -4.52 17.66
CA PRO A 142 -13.61 -4.25 16.91
C PRO A 142 -13.17 -2.79 17.00
N ASN A 143 -11.86 -2.56 17.09
CA ASN A 143 -11.24 -1.22 17.13
C ASN A 143 -11.19 -0.57 15.73
N VAL A 144 -12.28 -0.69 14.97
CA VAL A 144 -12.42 -0.18 13.61
C VAL A 144 -13.29 1.07 13.62
N ASN A 145 -12.81 2.16 13.02
CA ASN A 145 -13.64 3.32 12.72
C ASN A 145 -14.14 3.24 11.28
N GLU A 146 -15.40 2.84 11.10
CA GLU A 146 -15.98 2.62 9.77
C GLU A 146 -15.92 3.87 8.86
N GLU A 147 -16.11 5.07 9.42
CA GLU A 147 -16.07 6.32 8.65
C GLU A 147 -14.66 6.61 8.15
N ALA A 148 -13.66 6.41 9.01
CA ALA A 148 -12.25 6.56 8.63
C ALA A 148 -11.83 5.53 7.57
N GLU A 149 -12.28 4.28 7.67
CA GLU A 149 -11.96 3.25 6.68
C GLU A 149 -12.61 3.56 5.33
N ARG A 150 -13.87 4.01 5.30
CA ARG A 150 -14.53 4.44 4.05
C ARG A 150 -13.82 5.63 3.41
N ALA A 151 -13.43 6.63 4.20
CA ALA A 151 -12.67 7.77 3.71
C ALA A 151 -11.30 7.34 3.11
N THR A 152 -10.61 6.42 3.79
CA THR A 152 -9.34 5.85 3.33
C THR A 152 -9.49 5.12 2.00
N ILE A 153 -10.52 4.28 1.85
CA ILE A 153 -10.82 3.58 0.59
C ILE A 153 -11.10 4.58 -0.53
N GLY A 154 -11.88 5.63 -0.25
CA GLY A 154 -12.17 6.70 -1.21
C GLY A 154 -10.90 7.37 -1.73
N SER A 155 -10.04 7.82 -0.82
CA SER A 155 -8.75 8.44 -1.17
C SER A 155 -7.86 7.51 -1.99
N LEU A 156 -7.79 6.22 -1.63
CA LEU A 156 -6.99 5.23 -2.36
C LEU A 156 -7.55 4.94 -3.76
N ASN A 157 -8.88 4.95 -3.94
CA ASN A 157 -9.50 4.79 -5.26
C ASN A 157 -9.22 5.96 -6.20
N GLU A 158 -9.06 7.17 -5.66
CA GLU A 158 -8.66 8.35 -6.44
C GLU A 158 -7.16 8.34 -6.77
N CYS A 159 -6.33 7.97 -5.79
CA CYS A 159 -4.88 8.06 -5.87
C CYS A 159 -4.24 6.91 -6.69
N LEU A 160 -4.63 5.65 -6.44
CA LEU A 160 -3.98 4.48 -7.03
C LEU A 160 -3.97 4.47 -8.57
N PRO A 161 -5.08 4.76 -9.28
CA PRO A 161 -5.07 4.78 -10.75
C PRO A 161 -4.06 5.78 -11.34
N ARG A 162 -3.81 6.88 -10.63
CA ARG A 162 -2.85 7.91 -11.04
C ARG A 162 -1.41 7.39 -11.01
N PHE A 163 -1.05 6.70 -9.93
CA PHE A 163 0.27 6.08 -9.80
C PHE A 163 0.44 4.89 -10.75
N ARG A 164 -0.63 4.11 -11.00
CA ARG A 164 -0.60 3.02 -12.01
C ARG A 164 -0.35 3.54 -13.41
N ARG A 165 -1.01 4.63 -13.80
CA ARG A 165 -0.74 5.30 -15.09
C ARG A 165 0.71 5.80 -15.17
N ALA A 166 1.21 6.44 -14.10
CA ALA A 166 2.60 6.88 -14.06
C ALA A 166 3.59 5.71 -14.18
N LEU A 167 3.29 4.55 -13.58
CA LEU A 167 4.09 3.33 -13.72
C LEU A 167 4.06 2.80 -15.16
N GLU A 168 2.90 2.79 -15.81
CA GLU A 168 2.75 2.39 -17.21
C GLU A 168 3.58 3.30 -18.13
N GLU A 169 3.46 4.62 -17.97
CA GLU A 169 4.23 5.62 -18.72
C GLU A 169 5.74 5.45 -18.49
N LEU A 170 6.16 5.30 -17.23
CA LEU A 170 7.57 5.11 -16.90
C LEU A 170 8.12 3.80 -17.47
N SER A 171 7.34 2.72 -17.41
CA SER A 171 7.73 1.41 -17.96
C SER A 171 7.91 1.50 -19.47
N GLN A 172 7.02 2.19 -20.18
CA GLN A 172 7.13 2.42 -21.63
C GLN A 172 8.36 3.26 -21.99
N MET A 173 8.73 4.25 -21.17
CA MET A 173 9.93 5.05 -21.38
C MET A 173 11.22 4.23 -21.21
N VAL A 174 11.25 3.32 -20.23
CA VAL A 174 12.44 2.55 -19.89
C VAL A 174 12.61 1.34 -20.82
N ASP A 175 11.51 0.68 -21.17
CA ASP A 175 11.53 -0.51 -22.00
C ASP A 175 10.30 -0.57 -22.92
N PRO A 176 10.33 0.16 -24.06
CA PRO A 176 9.23 0.22 -25.01
C PRO A 176 8.84 -1.15 -25.59
N HIS A 177 9.78 -2.11 -25.56
CA HIS A 177 9.63 -3.43 -26.16
C HIS A 177 9.29 -4.53 -25.15
N HIS A 178 9.06 -4.20 -23.87
CA HIS A 178 8.71 -5.16 -22.82
C HIS A 178 9.70 -6.35 -22.72
N ARG A 179 11.00 -6.08 -22.87
CA ARG A 179 12.10 -7.04 -22.74
C ARG A 179 12.61 -7.22 -21.31
N MET A 180 12.32 -6.28 -20.42
CA MET A 180 12.64 -6.35 -19.01
C MET A 180 11.54 -7.15 -18.30
N PRO A 181 11.90 -8.28 -17.66
CA PRO A 181 11.00 -8.87 -16.68
C PRO A 181 10.89 -7.86 -15.54
N LEU A 182 9.75 -7.19 -15.45
CA LEU A 182 9.36 -6.56 -14.20
C LEU A 182 9.28 -7.71 -13.20
N ASP A 183 9.94 -7.58 -12.05
CA ASP A 183 9.65 -8.50 -10.94
C ASP A 183 8.13 -8.49 -10.80
N PRO A 184 7.47 -9.66 -10.86
CA PRO A 184 6.02 -9.71 -10.79
C PRO A 184 5.64 -8.85 -9.60
N LEU A 185 4.81 -7.83 -9.86
CA LEU A 185 4.14 -7.04 -8.82
C LEU A 185 3.86 -8.02 -7.71
N VAL A 186 4.50 -7.83 -6.54
CA VAL A 186 4.40 -8.72 -5.37
C VAL A 186 3.04 -9.34 -5.44
N GLU A 187 2.99 -10.64 -5.79
CA GLU A 187 1.74 -11.29 -6.22
C GLU A 187 0.65 -10.76 -5.29
N GLU A 188 -0.39 -10.11 -5.85
CA GLU A 188 -1.58 -9.72 -5.08
C GLU A 188 -1.81 -10.90 -4.16
N PRO A 189 -1.62 -10.76 -2.83
CA PRO A 189 -1.40 -11.91 -1.97
C PRO A 189 -2.54 -12.86 -2.23
N GLY A 190 -2.26 -13.92 -3.01
CA GLY A 190 -3.30 -14.80 -3.51
C GLY A 190 -4.02 -15.25 -2.26
N PRO A 191 -5.36 -15.13 -2.22
CA PRO A 191 -6.15 -15.05 -1.00
C PRO A 191 -5.47 -15.88 0.07
N SER A 192 -4.70 -15.21 0.96
CA SER A 192 -3.80 -15.94 1.87
C SER A 192 -4.65 -17.02 2.52
N ALA A 193 -4.16 -18.23 2.79
CA ALA A 193 -5.05 -19.24 3.39
C ALA A 193 -5.66 -18.84 4.77
N SER A 194 -5.34 -17.64 5.30
CA SER A 194 -6.06 -16.95 6.38
C SER A 194 -7.23 -16.04 5.92
N SER A 195 -7.50 -15.95 4.62
CA SER A 195 -8.43 -15.05 3.94
C SER A 195 -9.80 -15.68 3.73
N ARG A 196 -10.19 -16.62 4.59
CA ARG A 196 -11.62 -16.76 4.79
C ARG A 196 -12.05 -15.46 5.47
N PRO A 197 -13.08 -14.74 5.00
CA PRO A 197 -13.87 -14.02 5.97
C PRO A 197 -14.17 -15.06 7.05
N ASP A 198 -13.87 -14.76 8.32
CA ASP A 198 -14.44 -15.56 9.39
C ASP A 198 -15.93 -15.47 9.15
N ALA A 199 -16.46 -16.51 8.51
CA ALA A 199 -17.85 -16.58 8.17
C ALA A 199 -18.55 -16.34 9.50
N PRO A 200 -19.55 -15.44 9.57
CA PRO A 200 -20.35 -15.34 10.78
C PRO A 200 -20.74 -16.77 11.11
N SER A 201 -20.35 -17.23 12.31
CA SER A 201 -20.80 -18.51 12.83
C SER A 201 -22.30 -18.54 12.56
N PRO A 202 -22.85 -19.52 11.81
CA PRO A 202 -24.28 -19.64 11.72
C PRO A 202 -24.72 -19.92 13.15
N ASP A 203 -25.23 -18.88 13.80
CA ASP A 203 -25.87 -19.01 15.08
C ASP A 203 -26.84 -20.17 14.95
N ARG A 204 -26.54 -21.20 15.73
CA ARG A 204 -27.39 -22.37 15.90
C ARG A 204 -28.73 -21.86 16.42
N CYS A 205 -29.71 -21.85 15.55
CA CYS A 205 -31.11 -22.10 15.87
C CYS A 205 -31.51 -23.39 15.17
#